data_AF-A0A2G9P0T5-F1
#
_entry.id   AF-A0A2G9P0T5-F1
#
_cell.length_a   1.000
_cell.length_b   1.000
_cell.length_c   1.000
_cell.angle_alpha   90.00
_cell.angle_beta   90.00
_cell.angle_gamma   90.00
#
_symmetry.space_group_name_H-M   'P 1'
#
loop_
_entity.id
_entity.type
_entity.pdbx_description
1 polymer ?
#
loop_
_entity_poly.entity_id
_entity_poly.type
_entity_poly.pdbx_seq_one_letter_code
_entity_poly.pdbx_strand_id
1 'polypeptide(L)'
;PIIIDTKYGSFDINNPKSALDVLVPDVMIKIKDMNIKILELPILDASGILNLPLYKWQSLFDNTAIIPGSVEYKFSGKYVITHYTMGECSVEVGTCSDRKWSQDFEIDKKYSVKIIESQDDASIAIEGYADSSNFEGIQVFETSLKKTVNDIPETGFPAGIIYSMAGMAAIGGIAMFVISNRKLKHDKDQGQTGIDPSYLKSYET
;
A
#
# COMPACT_ATOMS: atom_id res chain seq x y z
N PRO A 1 -8.84 -13.06 29.55
CA PRO A 1 -10.02 -13.69 28.91
C PRO A 1 -11.07 -12.61 28.61
N ILE A 2 -11.61 -12.58 27.40
CA ILE A 2 -12.66 -11.64 26.98
C ILE A 2 -13.91 -12.48 26.72
N ILE A 3 -14.77 -12.59 27.73
CA ILE A 3 -15.97 -13.45 27.64
C ILE A 3 -17.08 -12.70 26.89
N ILE A 4 -17.67 -13.37 25.90
CA ILE A 4 -18.87 -12.91 25.21
C ILE A 4 -20.03 -13.85 25.48
N ASP A 5 -21.20 -13.28 25.78
CA ASP A 5 -22.44 -14.03 25.97
C ASP A 5 -23.24 -14.01 24.67
N THR A 6 -23.55 -15.21 24.18
CA THR A 6 -24.35 -15.38 22.96
C THR A 6 -25.56 -16.28 23.24
N LYS A 7 -26.51 -16.33 22.30
CA LYS A 7 -27.62 -17.30 22.36
C LYS A 7 -27.18 -18.77 22.35
N TYR A 8 -25.92 -19.04 21.99
CA TYR A 8 -25.34 -20.39 21.94
C TYR A 8 -24.50 -20.73 23.18
N GLY A 9 -24.31 -19.77 24.09
CA GLY A 9 -23.51 -19.92 25.29
C GLY A 9 -22.43 -18.83 25.41
N SER A 10 -21.70 -18.91 26.52
CA SER A 10 -20.64 -17.96 26.90
C SER A 10 -19.27 -18.54 26.60
N PHE A 11 -18.42 -17.80 25.90
CA PHE A 11 -17.05 -18.25 25.59
C PHE A 11 -16.07 -17.09 25.47
N ASP A 12 -14.78 -17.38 25.63
CA ASP A 12 -13.70 -16.40 25.43
C ASP A 12 -13.44 -16.19 23.95
N ILE A 13 -13.69 -14.97 23.44
CA ILE A 13 -13.47 -14.64 22.03
C ILE A 13 -11.99 -14.68 21.64
N ASN A 14 -11.07 -14.52 22.60
CA ASN A 14 -9.64 -14.59 22.32
C ASN A 14 -9.12 -16.02 22.33
N ASN A 15 -9.90 -17.02 22.75
CA ASN A 15 -9.46 -18.42 22.81
C ASN A 15 -10.36 -19.30 21.91
N PRO A 16 -9.87 -19.76 20.75
CA PRO A 16 -10.70 -20.52 19.81
C PRO A 16 -11.21 -21.83 20.40
N LYS A 17 -10.44 -22.49 21.28
CA LYS A 17 -10.89 -23.69 22.01
C LYS A 17 -12.15 -23.40 22.83
N SER A 18 -12.20 -22.25 23.51
CA SER A 18 -13.35 -21.89 24.34
C SER A 18 -14.64 -21.77 23.53
N ALA A 19 -14.56 -21.22 22.31
CA ALA A 19 -15.71 -21.14 21.42
C ALA A 19 -16.12 -22.52 20.89
N LEU A 20 -15.14 -23.34 20.48
CA LEU A 20 -15.40 -24.67 19.94
C LEU A 20 -15.98 -25.64 20.98
N ASP A 21 -15.57 -25.53 22.25
CA ASP A 21 -16.12 -26.33 23.35
C ASP A 21 -17.63 -26.10 23.54
N VAL A 22 -18.11 -24.88 23.25
CA VAL A 22 -19.53 -24.51 23.34
C VAL A 22 -20.28 -24.83 22.04
N LEU A 23 -19.69 -24.50 20.90
CA LEU A 23 -20.37 -24.57 19.59
C LEU A 23 -20.37 -25.97 18.98
N VAL A 24 -19.30 -26.76 19.20
CA VAL A 24 -19.10 -28.09 18.60
C VAL A 24 -18.54 -29.10 19.62
N PRO A 25 -19.23 -29.32 20.75
CA PRO A 25 -18.73 -30.17 21.85
C PRO A 25 -18.40 -31.59 21.40
N ASP A 26 -19.17 -32.18 20.48
CA ASP A 26 -18.96 -33.54 19.98
C ASP A 26 -17.59 -33.70 19.28
N VAL A 27 -17.11 -32.66 18.61
CA VAL A 27 -15.80 -32.65 17.96
C VAL A 27 -14.70 -32.50 19.02
N MET A 28 -14.90 -31.57 19.96
CA MET A 28 -13.93 -31.28 21.02
C MET A 28 -13.70 -32.49 21.94
N ILE A 29 -14.74 -33.27 22.25
CA ILE A 29 -14.62 -34.51 23.01
C ILE A 29 -13.70 -35.52 22.31
N LYS A 30 -13.81 -35.66 20.98
CA LYS A 30 -13.01 -36.62 20.20
C LYS A 30 -11.52 -36.24 20.11
N ILE A 31 -11.21 -34.94 20.18
CA ILE A 31 -9.85 -34.44 20.02
C ILE A 31 -9.19 -34.01 21.34
N LYS A 32 -9.90 -34.16 22.46
CA LYS A 32 -9.46 -33.74 23.79
C LYS A 32 -8.09 -34.31 24.18
N ASP A 33 -7.84 -35.57 23.84
CA ASP A 33 -6.60 -36.28 24.18
C ASP A 33 -5.49 -36.12 23.12
N MET A 34 -5.76 -35.43 22.01
CA MET A 34 -4.85 -35.32 20.85
C MET A 34 -3.77 -34.22 21.00
N ASN A 35 -3.65 -33.61 22.18
CA ASN A 35 -2.64 -32.57 22.50
C ASN A 35 -2.52 -31.46 21.42
N ILE A 36 -3.67 -30.95 20.98
CA ILE A 36 -3.75 -29.90 19.95
C ILE A 36 -3.53 -28.53 20.60
N LYS A 37 -2.27 -28.10 20.63
CA LYS A 37 -1.84 -26.86 21.28
C LYS A 37 -2.26 -25.61 20.53
N ILE A 38 -2.38 -25.69 19.20
CA ILE A 38 -2.70 -24.51 18.39
C ILE A 38 -4.09 -23.94 18.71
N LEU A 39 -5.02 -24.75 19.22
CA LEU A 39 -6.34 -24.27 19.66
C LEU A 39 -6.29 -23.43 20.94
N GLU A 40 -5.16 -23.42 21.65
CA GLU A 40 -4.96 -22.63 22.87
C GLU A 40 -4.28 -21.30 22.59
N LEU A 41 -3.92 -21.02 21.32
CA LEU A 41 -3.31 -19.76 20.93
C LEU A 41 -4.33 -18.62 21.01
N PRO A 42 -3.95 -17.46 21.58
CA PRO A 42 -4.76 -16.27 21.49
C PRO A 42 -4.87 -15.81 20.04
N ILE A 43 -6.07 -15.48 19.57
CA ILE A 43 -6.34 -15.08 18.17
C ILE A 43 -6.58 -13.57 17.99
N LEU A 44 -6.54 -12.80 19.08
CA LEU A 44 -6.60 -11.34 19.06
C LEU A 44 -5.24 -10.79 19.50
N ASP A 45 -4.32 -10.62 18.56
CA ASP A 45 -3.01 -10.04 18.80
C ASP A 45 -2.63 -8.98 17.76
N ALA A 46 -2.88 -7.72 18.12
CA ALA A 46 -2.52 -6.55 17.32
C ALA A 46 -1.14 -5.96 17.69
N SER A 47 -0.31 -6.68 18.45
CA SER A 47 1.00 -6.17 18.88
C SER A 47 1.93 -5.86 17.70
N GLY A 48 1.71 -6.50 16.54
CA GLY A 48 2.52 -6.25 15.34
C GLY A 48 2.36 -4.86 14.73
N ILE A 49 1.30 -4.11 15.09
CA ILE A 49 1.17 -2.68 14.78
C ILE A 49 2.42 -1.90 15.24
N LEU A 50 2.98 -2.25 16.40
CA LEU A 50 4.14 -1.57 16.96
C LEU A 50 5.48 -1.96 16.30
N ASN A 51 5.48 -3.01 15.48
CA ASN A 51 6.71 -3.48 14.82
C ASN A 51 7.05 -2.64 13.58
N LEU A 52 6.07 -1.98 12.96
CA LEU A 52 6.31 -1.11 11.82
C LEU A 52 6.50 0.34 12.31
N PRO A 53 7.69 0.93 12.15
CA PRO A 53 7.93 2.29 12.60
C PRO A 53 7.09 3.30 11.79
N LEU A 54 6.62 4.37 12.43
CA LEU A 54 5.69 5.37 11.88
C LEU A 54 6.13 5.97 10.55
N TYR A 55 7.44 6.15 10.33
CA TYR A 55 7.97 6.69 9.07
C TYR A 55 7.75 5.76 7.87
N LYS A 56 7.47 4.46 8.12
CA LYS A 56 7.10 3.49 7.08
C LYS A 56 5.58 3.37 6.86
N TRP A 57 4.77 4.05 7.67
CA TRP A 57 3.34 4.11 7.44
C TRP A 57 3.08 5.05 6.28
N GLN A 58 2.11 4.70 5.45
CA GLN A 58 1.73 5.56 4.35
C GLN A 58 0.92 6.74 4.88
N SER A 59 1.30 7.93 4.43
CA SER A 59 0.62 9.18 4.79
C SER A 59 -0.08 9.77 3.57
N LEU A 60 -1.35 10.12 3.75
CA LEU A 60 -2.14 10.86 2.77
C LEU A 60 -2.76 12.09 3.41
N PHE A 61 -2.68 13.19 2.69
CA PHE A 61 -3.29 14.45 3.08
C PHE A 61 -4.64 14.63 2.37
N ASP A 62 -5.68 14.94 3.13
CA ASP A 62 -7.02 15.26 2.62
C ASP A 62 -7.43 16.68 3.04
N ASN A 63 -7.64 17.56 2.05
CA ASN A 63 -8.16 18.92 2.26
C ASN A 63 -9.65 19.06 1.94
N THR A 64 -10.36 17.97 1.63
CA THR A 64 -11.76 18.00 1.22
C THR A 64 -12.62 18.76 2.22
N ALA A 65 -12.36 18.60 3.52
CA ALA A 65 -13.11 19.26 4.59
C ALA A 65 -13.06 20.81 4.56
N ILE A 66 -12.06 21.42 3.93
CA ILE A 66 -11.88 22.89 3.90
C ILE A 66 -12.14 23.52 2.53
N ILE A 67 -12.46 22.71 1.51
CA ILE A 67 -12.73 23.21 0.15
C ILE A 67 -14.16 23.76 0.08
N PRO A 68 -14.38 25.00 -0.40
CA PRO A 68 -15.73 25.59 -0.46
C PRO A 68 -16.76 24.75 -1.23
N GLY A 69 -16.32 24.04 -2.28
CA GLY A 69 -17.17 23.18 -3.11
C GLY A 69 -17.58 21.85 -2.47
N SER A 70 -17.00 21.45 -1.33
CA SER A 70 -17.34 20.19 -0.66
C SER A 70 -18.52 20.31 0.31
N VAL A 71 -18.90 21.55 0.65
CA VAL A 71 -20.04 21.87 1.53
C VAL A 71 -21.35 21.32 0.96
N GLU A 72 -21.53 21.34 -0.36
CA GLU A 72 -22.70 20.77 -1.04
C GLU A 72 -22.81 19.24 -0.83
N TYR A 73 -21.67 18.58 -0.61
CA TYR A 73 -21.57 17.15 -0.33
C TYR A 73 -21.54 16.83 1.17
N LYS A 74 -21.85 17.80 2.04
CA LYS A 74 -21.82 17.68 3.51
C LYS A 74 -20.44 17.37 4.10
N PHE A 75 -19.38 17.64 3.35
CA PHE A 75 -18.03 17.66 3.90
C PHE A 75 -17.73 19.09 4.34
N SER A 76 -17.67 19.31 5.65
CA SER A 76 -17.29 20.61 6.23
C SER A 76 -16.49 20.38 7.50
N GLY A 77 -15.26 20.88 7.53
CA GLY A 77 -14.37 20.85 8.68
C GLY A 77 -13.56 22.13 8.77
N LYS A 78 -12.92 22.34 9.93
CA LYS A 78 -12.11 23.53 10.19
C LYS A 78 -10.66 23.38 9.71
N TYR A 79 -10.20 22.13 9.65
CA TYR A 79 -8.82 21.78 9.35
C TYR A 79 -8.77 20.70 8.29
N VAL A 80 -7.61 20.59 7.65
CA VAL A 80 -7.22 19.45 6.82
C VAL A 80 -7.13 18.18 7.68
N ILE A 81 -7.19 17.01 7.06
CA ILE A 81 -7.01 15.73 7.75
C ILE A 81 -5.81 15.02 7.14
N THR A 82 -4.87 14.60 7.97
CA THR A 82 -3.79 13.70 7.56
C THR A 82 -4.12 12.28 8.03
N HIS A 83 -4.11 11.35 7.09
CA HIS A 83 -4.31 9.93 7.32
C HIS A 83 -2.96 9.21 7.33
N TYR A 84 -2.72 8.41 8.36
CA TYR A 84 -1.64 7.45 8.43
C TYR A 84 -2.21 6.03 8.38
N THR A 85 -1.68 5.20 7.50
CA THR A 85 -2.13 3.81 7.33
C THR A 85 -0.97 2.84 7.30
N MET A 86 -1.14 1.70 7.97
CA MET A 86 -0.32 0.49 7.77
C MET A 86 -1.19 -0.66 7.28
N GLY A 87 -0.52 -1.69 6.75
CA GLY A 87 -1.18 -2.89 6.21
C GLY A 87 -1.13 -2.94 4.69
N GLU A 88 -0.56 -1.92 4.02
CA GLU A 88 -0.24 -1.99 2.61
C GLU A 88 1.10 -2.70 2.38
N CYS A 89 1.13 -3.59 1.38
CA CYS A 89 2.35 -4.19 0.88
C CYS A 89 2.90 -3.34 -0.26
N SER A 90 4.15 -2.92 -0.14
CA SER A 90 4.85 -2.22 -1.20
C SER A 90 6.29 -2.71 -1.29
N VAL A 91 7.03 -2.27 -2.31
CA VAL A 91 8.47 -2.56 -2.43
C VAL A 91 9.25 -1.98 -1.23
N GLU A 92 8.73 -0.93 -0.60
CA GLU A 92 9.35 -0.23 0.53
C GLU A 92 8.99 -0.85 1.89
N VAL A 93 7.72 -1.23 2.09
CA VAL A 93 7.22 -1.82 3.34
C VAL A 93 7.52 -3.32 3.40
N GLY A 94 7.54 -3.99 2.26
CA GLY A 94 7.74 -5.44 2.12
C GLY A 94 6.47 -6.19 1.77
N THR A 95 6.57 -7.51 1.72
CA THR A 95 5.46 -8.40 1.37
C THR A 95 4.53 -8.61 2.55
N CYS A 96 3.23 -8.47 2.34
CA CYS A 96 2.22 -8.90 3.29
C CYS A 96 2.19 -10.43 3.40
N SER A 97 2.20 -10.94 4.62
CA SER A 97 2.06 -12.37 4.86
C SER A 97 1.17 -12.61 6.07
N ASP A 98 0.13 -13.42 5.88
CA ASP A 98 -0.69 -13.90 6.99
C ASP A 98 0.13 -14.77 7.93
N ARG A 99 -0.16 -14.67 9.22
CA ARG A 99 0.37 -15.58 10.24
C ARG A 99 -0.40 -16.90 10.15
N LYS A 100 0.32 -18.01 9.99
CA LYS A 100 -0.26 -19.34 9.77
C LYS A 100 0.29 -20.33 10.78
N TRP A 101 -0.61 -20.98 11.50
CA TRP A 101 -0.29 -22.11 12.37
C TRP A 101 -1.00 -23.34 11.85
N SER A 102 -0.28 -24.46 11.77
CA SER A 102 -0.84 -25.74 11.35
C SER A 102 -0.34 -26.82 12.30
N GLN A 103 -1.24 -27.68 12.74
CA GLN A 103 -0.89 -28.85 13.53
C GLN A 103 -1.64 -30.05 12.98
N ASP A 104 -0.88 -31.09 12.67
CA ASP A 104 -1.42 -32.37 12.24
C ASP A 104 -1.60 -33.28 13.46
N PHE A 105 -2.66 -34.07 13.47
CA PHE A 105 -2.96 -35.06 14.50
C PHE A 105 -3.72 -36.25 13.89
N GLU A 106 -3.76 -37.37 14.59
CA GLU A 106 -4.31 -38.63 14.07
C GLU A 106 -5.34 -39.21 15.04
N ILE A 107 -6.54 -39.51 14.54
CA ILE A 107 -7.59 -40.21 15.29
C ILE A 107 -7.78 -41.60 14.67
N ASP A 108 -8.57 -41.67 13.61
CA ASP A 108 -8.73 -42.80 12.68
C ASP A 108 -7.98 -42.54 11.36
N LYS A 109 -7.83 -41.26 11.02
CA LYS A 109 -7.10 -40.74 9.87
C LYS A 109 -6.28 -39.52 10.29
N LYS A 110 -5.38 -39.09 9.41
CA LYS A 110 -4.65 -37.84 9.57
C LYS A 110 -5.56 -36.64 9.34
N TYR A 111 -5.63 -35.77 10.32
CA TYR A 111 -6.33 -34.49 10.28
C TYR A 111 -5.33 -33.35 10.50
N SER A 112 -5.69 -32.16 10.03
CA SER A 112 -4.92 -30.92 10.23
C SER A 112 -5.82 -29.82 10.76
N VAL A 113 -5.45 -29.19 11.87
CA VAL A 113 -6.05 -27.92 12.29
C VAL A 113 -5.16 -26.79 11.80
N LYS A 114 -5.78 -25.74 11.25
CA LYS A 114 -5.09 -24.57 10.71
C LYS A 114 -5.72 -23.31 11.28
N ILE A 115 -4.88 -22.40 11.75
CA ILE A 115 -5.27 -21.04 12.13
C ILE A 115 -4.55 -20.11 11.16
N ILE A 116 -5.32 -19.21 10.55
CA ILE A 116 -4.81 -18.19 9.65
C ILE A 116 -5.28 -16.87 10.23
N GLU A 117 -4.34 -16.02 10.58
CA GLU A 117 -4.59 -14.67 11.03
C GLU A 117 -4.03 -13.71 9.98
N SER A 118 -4.86 -12.78 9.55
CA SER A 118 -4.43 -11.72 8.65
C SER A 118 -3.30 -10.90 9.29
N GLN A 119 -2.49 -10.28 8.45
CA GLN A 119 -1.51 -9.31 8.91
C GLN A 119 -2.18 -8.18 9.71
N ASP A 120 -1.41 -7.53 10.57
CA ASP A 120 -1.87 -6.37 11.31
C ASP A 120 -2.07 -5.16 10.38
N ASP A 121 -3.19 -4.48 10.55
CA ASP A 121 -3.53 -3.24 9.87
C ASP A 121 -3.94 -2.16 10.87
N ALA A 122 -3.69 -0.90 10.53
CA ALA A 122 -4.07 0.22 11.36
C ALA A 122 -4.23 1.49 10.52
N SER A 123 -5.18 2.33 10.93
CA SER A 123 -5.40 3.65 10.35
C SER A 123 -5.60 4.67 11.45
N ILE A 124 -4.95 5.81 11.33
CA ILE A 124 -5.07 6.95 12.24
C ILE A 124 -5.36 8.18 11.40
N ALA A 125 -6.41 8.92 11.77
CA ALA A 125 -6.74 10.20 11.17
C ALA A 125 -6.43 11.32 12.16
N ILE A 126 -5.68 12.32 11.72
CA ILE A 126 -5.21 13.42 12.55
C ILE A 126 -5.70 14.73 11.92
N GLU A 127 -6.31 15.60 12.72
CA GLU A 127 -6.66 16.95 12.27
C GLU A 127 -5.42 17.85 12.19
N GLY A 128 -5.28 18.56 11.08
CA GLY A 128 -4.13 19.39 10.77
C GLY A 128 -3.10 18.66 9.89
N TYR A 129 -2.01 19.35 9.58
CA TYR A 129 -0.87 18.72 8.93
C TYR A 129 -0.13 17.89 9.97
N ALA A 130 -0.05 16.58 9.76
CA ALA A 130 0.71 15.69 10.62
C ALA A 130 1.93 15.12 9.90
N ASP A 131 3.05 15.00 10.63
CA ASP A 131 4.24 14.27 10.18
C ASP A 131 4.73 13.30 11.28
N SER A 132 5.47 12.25 10.91
CA SER A 132 6.10 11.34 11.86
C SER A 132 7.48 11.84 12.25
N SER A 133 7.80 11.83 13.54
CA SER A 133 9.09 12.28 14.07
C SER A 133 9.55 11.39 15.21
N ASN A 134 10.81 11.54 15.62
CA ASN A 134 11.39 10.86 16.76
C ASN A 134 11.79 11.89 17.82
N PHE A 135 11.11 11.85 18.97
CA PHE A 135 11.43 12.70 20.12
C PHE A 135 11.96 11.82 21.26
N GLU A 136 13.22 12.04 21.66
CA GLU A 136 13.87 11.27 22.74
C GLU A 136 13.81 9.74 22.57
N GLY A 137 13.84 9.26 21.32
CA GLY A 137 13.76 7.83 20.99
C GLY A 137 12.35 7.24 20.97
N ILE A 138 11.32 8.08 21.15
CA ILE A 138 9.92 7.72 21.01
C ILE A 138 9.40 8.28 19.68
N GLN A 139 8.72 7.42 18.91
CA GLN A 139 8.06 7.84 17.68
C GLN A 139 6.77 8.60 18.02
N VAL A 140 6.61 9.78 17.45
CA VAL A 140 5.49 10.68 17.72
C VAL A 140 4.93 11.26 16.42
N PHE A 141 3.66 11.63 16.45
CA PHE A 141 3.07 12.47 15.41
C PHE A 141 3.22 13.93 15.79
N GLU A 142 3.92 14.70 14.97
CA GLU A 142 3.98 16.15 15.08
C GLU A 142 2.83 16.75 14.29
N THR A 143 2.03 17.62 14.92
CA THR A 143 0.90 18.26 14.26
C THR A 143 1.13 19.75 14.13
N SER A 144 0.65 20.33 13.04
CA SER A 144 0.76 21.75 12.76
C SER A 144 -0.47 22.27 12.03
N LEU A 145 -0.82 23.52 12.32
CA LEU A 145 -1.89 24.25 11.62
C LEU A 145 -1.43 24.77 10.25
N LYS A 146 -0.13 24.72 9.96
CA LYS A 146 0.47 25.11 8.68
C LYS A 146 1.27 23.93 8.12
N LYS A 147 1.33 23.79 6.80
CA LYS A 147 2.20 22.79 6.16
C LYS A 147 3.64 23.02 6.62
N THR A 148 4.17 22.14 7.47
CA THR A 148 5.57 22.17 7.95
C THR A 148 6.49 21.34 7.06
N VAL A 149 5.94 20.60 6.11
CA VAL A 149 6.69 19.74 5.19
C VAL A 149 7.50 20.64 4.25
N ASN A 150 8.81 20.63 4.41
CA ASN A 150 9.72 21.09 3.37
C ASN A 150 9.35 20.36 2.07
N ASP A 151 9.15 21.07 0.96
CA ASP A 151 8.84 20.50 -0.37
C ASP A 151 10.02 19.70 -0.97
N ILE A 152 10.80 19.01 -0.14
CA ILE A 152 11.75 18.00 -0.56
C ILE A 152 10.99 16.68 -0.49
N PRO A 153 10.45 16.17 -1.60
CA PRO A 153 9.85 14.85 -1.60
C PRO A 153 10.92 13.83 -1.18
N GLU A 154 10.68 13.09 -0.09
CA GLU A 154 11.50 11.91 0.26
C GLU A 154 11.45 10.84 -0.84
N THR A 155 10.48 10.95 -1.76
CA THR A 155 10.31 10.10 -2.95
C THR A 155 10.89 10.71 -4.23
N GLY A 156 11.63 11.82 -4.14
CA GLY A 156 12.31 12.39 -5.31
C GLY A 156 13.34 11.39 -5.80
N PHE A 157 13.11 10.80 -6.99
CA PHE A 157 14.08 9.97 -7.70
C PHE A 157 15.50 10.49 -7.42
N PRO A 158 16.41 9.64 -6.89
CA PRO A 158 17.72 10.12 -6.44
C PRO A 158 18.33 10.99 -7.53
N ALA A 159 18.86 12.16 -7.17
CA ALA A 159 19.29 13.15 -8.16
C ALA A 159 20.20 12.54 -9.24
N GLY A 160 21.03 11.55 -8.89
CA GLY A 160 21.85 10.78 -9.83
C GLY A 160 21.06 10.02 -10.91
N ILE A 161 19.86 9.51 -10.62
CA ILE A 161 18.96 8.88 -11.60
C ILE A 161 18.36 9.92 -12.56
N ILE A 162 17.94 11.08 -12.05
CA ILE A 162 17.41 12.16 -12.88
C ILE A 162 18.50 12.66 -13.84
N TYR A 163 19.71 12.89 -13.32
CA TYR A 163 20.85 13.32 -14.14
C TYR A 163 21.29 12.25 -15.14
N SER A 164 21.24 10.96 -14.79
CA SER A 164 21.59 9.90 -15.74
C SER A 164 20.57 9.78 -16.87
N MET A 165 19.27 9.87 -16.56
CA MET A 165 18.21 9.91 -17.58
C MET A 165 18.36 11.14 -18.49
N ALA A 166 18.61 12.31 -17.92
CA ALA A 166 18.85 13.54 -18.68
C ALA A 166 20.09 13.43 -19.59
N GLY A 167 21.19 12.86 -19.08
CA GLY A 167 22.40 12.62 -19.85
C GLY A 167 22.19 11.68 -21.04
N MET A 168 21.48 10.57 -20.82
CA MET A 168 21.14 9.62 -21.89
C MET A 168 20.21 10.24 -22.94
N ALA A 169 19.23 11.04 -22.52
CA ALA A 169 18.36 11.75 -23.45
C ALA A 169 19.12 12.76 -24.32
N ALA A 170 20.08 13.50 -23.74
CA ALA A 170 20.93 14.43 -24.48
C ALA A 170 21.79 13.70 -25.53
N ILE A 171 22.40 12.57 -25.16
CA ILE A 171 23.19 11.74 -26.09
C ILE A 171 22.30 11.21 -27.23
N GLY A 172 21.10 10.71 -26.90
CA GLY A 172 20.13 10.24 -27.90
C GLY A 172 19.71 11.35 -28.87
N GLY A 173 19.44 12.55 -28.35
CA GLY A 173 19.13 13.74 -29.16
C GLY A 173 20.26 14.13 -30.11
N ILE A 174 21.51 14.15 -29.63
CA ILE A 174 22.70 14.43 -30.45
C ILE A 174 22.85 13.37 -31.54
N ALA A 175 22.72 12.08 -31.20
CA ALA A 175 22.82 10.99 -32.16
C ALA A 175 21.75 11.09 -33.26
N MET A 176 20.50 11.37 -32.87
CA MET A 176 19.39 11.56 -33.81
C MET A 176 19.64 12.75 -34.74
N PHE A 177 20.14 13.87 -34.21
CA PHE A 177 20.47 15.05 -35.00
C PHE A 177 21.58 14.77 -36.02
N VAL A 178 22.65 14.04 -35.62
CA VAL A 178 23.75 13.68 -36.52
C VAL A 178 23.27 12.73 -37.62
N ILE A 179 22.47 11.71 -37.28
CA ILE A 179 21.92 10.76 -38.26
C ILE A 179 20.96 11.46 -39.22
N SER A 180 20.07 12.31 -38.69
CA SER A 180 19.13 13.10 -39.49
C SER A 180 19.85 14.04 -40.44
N ASN A 181 20.88 14.76 -39.98
CA ASN A 181 21.66 15.66 -40.82
C ASN A 181 22.47 14.90 -41.89
N ARG A 182 22.94 13.68 -41.60
CA ARG A 182 23.54 12.80 -42.61
C ARG A 182 22.53 12.36 -43.66
N LYS A 183 21.33 11.92 -43.26
CA LYS A 183 20.26 11.56 -44.21
C LYS A 183 19.85 12.75 -45.07
N LEU A 184 19.59 13.91 -44.47
CA LEU A 184 19.24 15.15 -45.20
C LEU A 184 20.30 15.54 -46.24
N LYS A 185 21.59 15.36 -45.94
CA LYS A 185 22.67 15.64 -46.90
C LYS A 185 22.76 14.60 -48.01
N HIS A 186 22.40 13.35 -47.74
CA HIS A 186 22.38 12.29 -48.74
C HIS A 186 21.15 12.42 -49.68
N ASP A 187 20.03 12.90 -49.15
CA ASP A 187 18.79 13.10 -49.90
C ASP A 187 18.76 14.43 -50.67
N LYS A 188 19.75 15.32 -50.50
CA LYS A 188 19.84 16.60 -51.22
C LYS A 188 19.99 16.46 -52.74
N ASP A 189 20.62 15.37 -53.20
CA ASP A 189 20.82 15.08 -54.62
C ASP A 189 19.73 14.15 -55.19
N GLN A 190 18.81 13.68 -54.34
CA GLN A 190 17.61 12.98 -54.76
C GLN A 190 16.48 14.01 -54.83
N GLY A 191 16.25 14.56 -56.03
CA GLY A 191 15.18 15.53 -56.28
C GLY A 191 13.85 15.08 -55.66
N GLN A 192 13.00 16.05 -55.33
CA GLN A 192 11.71 15.88 -54.68
C GLN A 192 11.01 14.59 -55.14
N THR A 193 10.98 13.56 -54.30
CA THR A 193 10.20 12.34 -54.52
C THR A 193 8.73 12.63 -54.21
N GLY A 194 8.15 13.50 -55.03
CA GLY A 194 6.75 13.87 -55.07
C GLY A 194 6.29 13.98 -56.52
N ILE A 195 5.01 14.25 -56.73
CA ILE A 195 4.42 14.38 -58.08
C ILE A 195 5.22 15.43 -58.85
N ASP A 196 5.87 15.00 -59.93
CA ASP A 196 6.60 15.90 -60.81
C ASP A 196 5.62 16.98 -61.32
N PRO A 197 5.87 18.27 -61.05
CA PRO A 197 4.95 19.36 -61.35
C PRO A 197 4.63 19.46 -62.85
N SER A 198 5.46 18.86 -63.70
CA SER A 198 5.23 18.70 -65.14
C SER A 198 3.95 17.93 -65.49
N TYR A 199 3.46 17.10 -64.57
CA TYR A 199 2.27 16.25 -64.75
C TYR A 199 1.04 16.72 -63.96
N LEU A 200 1.13 17.85 -63.27
CA LEU A 200 -0.03 18.46 -62.59
C LEU A 200 -0.91 19.17 -63.61
N LYS A 201 -1.97 18.51 -64.08
CA LYS A 201 -3.06 19.18 -64.81
C LYS A 201 -4.05 19.76 -63.80
N SER A 202 -4.26 21.07 -63.85
CA SER A 202 -5.36 21.71 -63.14
C SER A 202 -6.69 21.27 -63.76
N TYR A 203 -7.62 20.82 -62.93
CA TYR A 203 -9.02 20.66 -63.30
C TYR A 203 -9.70 22.03 -63.14
N GLU A 204 -10.16 22.62 -64.25
CA GLU A 204 -11.05 23.79 -64.20
C GLU A 204 -12.48 23.31 -63.95
N THR A 205 -13.11 23.87 -62.91
CA THR A 205 -14.57 23.81 -62.68
C THR A 205 -15.12 25.22 -62.53
#